data_AF-A0A6N4TD55-F1
#
_entry.id   AF-A0A6N4TD55-F1
#
_cell.length_a   1.000
_cell.length_b   1.000
_cell.length_c   1.000
_cell.angle_alpha   90.00
_cell.angle_beta   90.00
_cell.angle_gamma   90.00
#
_symmetry.space_group_name_H-M   'P 1'
#
loop_
_entity.id
_entity.type
_entity.pdbx_description
1 polymer ?
#
loop_
_entity_poly.entity_id
_entity_poly.type
_entity_poly.pdbx_seq_one_letter_code
_entity_poly.pdbx_strand_id
1 'polypeptide(L)'
;MAYDLVVGKSSKVKDAPDIVGGIEFDELPQIARLLKRADISFLHRISNLFEDQAFSEDEIEQAFSSLLPLLLLDLQAGERQFLQKLISVLTYAKWKQSCLYCVAD
;
A
#
# COMPACT_ATOMS: atom_id res chain seq x y z
N MET A 1 13.21 3.12 -8.15
CA MET A 1 12.28 3.28 -7.02
C MET A 1 11.43 4.50 -7.33
N ALA A 2 10.12 4.41 -7.15
CA ALA A 2 9.21 5.53 -7.40
C ALA A 2 8.49 5.97 -6.13
N TYR A 3 8.34 5.06 -5.16
CA TYR A 3 7.45 5.25 -4.02
C TYR A 3 7.87 4.34 -2.86
N ASP A 4 8.33 4.90 -1.75
CA ASP A 4 8.71 4.14 -0.56
C ASP A 4 7.53 4.00 0.40
N LEU A 5 7.34 2.80 0.94
CA LEU A 5 6.30 2.49 1.92
C LEU A 5 6.92 2.47 3.32
N VAL A 6 6.53 3.43 4.14
CA VAL A 6 7.16 3.78 5.41
C VAL A 6 6.14 3.69 6.54
N VAL A 7 6.42 2.90 7.59
CA VAL A 7 5.52 2.72 8.74
C VAL A 7 6.12 3.39 9.96
N GLY A 8 5.33 4.22 10.65
CA GLY A 8 5.75 4.87 11.88
C GLY A 8 4.80 5.97 12.35
N LYS A 9 5.27 6.77 13.31
CA LYS A 9 4.53 7.96 13.79
C LYS A 9 4.64 9.15 12.82
N SER A 10 5.67 9.15 11.99
CA SER A 10 5.88 10.14 10.93
C SER A 10 6.78 9.54 9.84
N SER A 11 6.79 10.15 8.65
CA SER A 11 7.74 9.84 7.58
C SER A 11 9.15 10.41 7.83
N LYS A 12 9.38 11.15 8.92
CA LYS A 12 10.65 11.83 9.18
C LYS A 12 11.62 10.90 9.89
N VAL A 13 12.88 10.88 9.42
CA VAL A 13 13.99 10.09 9.98
C VAL A 13 14.15 10.26 11.51
N LYS A 14 13.86 11.44 12.04
CA LYS A 14 13.92 11.73 13.49
C LYS A 14 13.00 10.86 14.35
N ASP A 15 11.92 10.34 13.76
CA ASP A 15 10.93 9.49 14.43
C ASP A 15 11.20 8.00 14.17
N ALA A 16 12.36 7.67 13.58
CA ALA A 16 12.86 6.33 13.26
C ALA A 16 11.81 5.40 12.63
N PRO A 17 11.21 5.79 11.48
CA PRO A 17 10.22 4.95 10.83
C PRO A 17 10.86 3.75 10.11
N ASP A 18 10.09 2.69 9.95
CA ASP A 18 10.49 1.47 9.25
C ASP A 18 10.14 1.58 7.76
N ILE A 19 11.11 1.46 6.85
CA ILE A 19 10.82 1.27 5.42
C ILE A 19 10.49 -0.20 5.21
N VAL A 20 9.26 -0.50 4.81
CA VAL A 20 8.70 -1.87 4.79
C VAL A 20 8.44 -2.39 3.38
N GLY A 21 8.64 -1.55 2.37
CA GLY A 21 8.56 -1.91 0.97
C GLY A 21 8.64 -0.68 0.07
N GLY A 22 8.45 -0.91 -1.22
CA GLY A 22 8.32 0.16 -2.21
C GLY A 22 7.39 -0.26 -3.34
N ILE A 23 6.92 0.72 -4.11
CA ILE A 23 6.20 0.52 -5.36
C ILE A 23 7.09 1.01 -6.51
N GLU A 24 7.27 0.14 -7.50
CA GLU A 24 8.02 0.44 -8.70
C GLU A 24 7.10 0.78 -9.88
N PHE A 25 7.63 1.50 -10.88
CA PHE A 25 6.84 1.92 -12.05
C PHE A 25 6.32 0.74 -12.86
N ASP A 26 7.02 -0.38 -12.88
CA ASP A 26 6.60 -1.62 -13.56
C ASP A 26 5.45 -2.34 -12.83
N GLU A 27 5.12 -1.92 -11.62
CA GLU A 27 3.98 -2.41 -10.83
C GLU A 27 2.70 -1.58 -11.02
N LEU A 28 2.77 -0.39 -11.63
CA LEU A 28 1.60 0.43 -12.00
C LEU A 28 0.53 -0.34 -12.79
N PRO A 29 0.88 -1.20 -13.77
CA PRO A 29 -0.10 -2.03 -14.45
C PRO A 29 -0.89 -2.95 -13.51
N GLN A 30 -0.29 -3.39 -12.40
CA GLN A 30 -0.97 -4.23 -11.42
C GLN A 30 -1.97 -3.44 -10.57
N ILE A 31 -1.63 -2.20 -10.19
CA ILE A 31 -2.58 -1.28 -9.53
C ILE A 31 -3.80 -1.05 -10.42
N ALA A 32 -3.56 -0.73 -11.70
CA ALA A 32 -4.64 -0.49 -12.65
C ALA A 32 -5.53 -1.73 -12.89
N ARG A 33 -4.97 -2.94 -12.81
CA ARG A 33 -5.73 -4.20 -12.90
C ARG A 33 -6.59 -4.41 -11.66
N LEU A 34 -6.04 -4.24 -10.47
CA LEU A 34 -6.79 -4.35 -9.22
C LEU A 34 -7.94 -3.32 -9.14
N LEU A 35 -7.70 -2.07 -9.58
CA LEU A 35 -8.74 -1.03 -9.65
C LEU A 35 -9.90 -1.37 -10.59
N LYS A 36 -9.65 -2.17 -11.64
CA LYS A 36 -10.74 -2.68 -12.51
C LYS A 36 -11.55 -3.79 -11.84
N ARG A 37 -11.03 -4.43 -10.80
CA ARG A 37 -11.72 -5.49 -10.03
C ARG A 37 -12.52 -4.91 -8.88
N ALA A 38 -11.97 -3.92 -8.19
CA ALA A 38 -12.63 -3.26 -7.08
C ALA A 38 -12.24 -1.79 -6.99
N ASP A 39 -13.25 -0.96 -6.74
CA ASP A 39 -13.09 0.47 -6.54
C ASP A 39 -12.68 0.75 -5.09
N ILE A 40 -11.36 0.72 -4.83
CA ILE A 40 -10.79 0.84 -3.48
C ILE A 40 -10.01 2.16 -3.39
N SER A 41 -10.45 3.04 -2.48
CA SER A 41 -9.82 4.36 -2.25
C SER A 41 -8.31 4.28 -2.01
N PHE A 42 -7.86 3.30 -1.23
CA PHE A 42 -6.44 3.05 -1.00
C PHE A 42 -5.65 2.82 -2.31
N LEU A 43 -6.17 1.98 -3.21
CA LEU A 43 -5.52 1.70 -4.50
C LEU A 43 -5.47 2.92 -5.41
N HIS A 44 -6.50 3.77 -5.39
CA HIS A 44 -6.48 5.04 -6.13
C HIS A 44 -5.40 5.97 -5.61
N ARG A 45 -5.28 6.12 -4.28
CA ARG A 45 -4.30 7.00 -3.67
C ARG A 45 -2.86 6.57 -3.95
N ILE A 46 -2.55 5.28 -3.79
CA ILE A 46 -1.19 4.76 -4.09
C ILE A 46 -0.90 4.66 -5.60
N SER A 47 -1.90 4.82 -6.47
CA SER A 47 -1.67 4.88 -7.92
C SER A 47 -1.01 6.21 -8.35
N ASN A 48 -1.14 7.25 -7.52
CA ASN A 48 -0.46 8.52 -7.72
C ASN A 48 0.94 8.47 -7.09
N LEU A 49 1.92 7.97 -7.85
CA LEU A 49 3.31 7.84 -7.39
C LEU A 49 4.07 9.17 -7.32
N PHE A 50 3.45 10.29 -7.72
CA PHE A 50 4.11 11.61 -7.77
C PHE A 50 3.86 12.46 -6.53
N GLU A 51 2.99 12.00 -5.62
CA GLU A 51 2.61 12.74 -4.42
C GLU A 51 2.73 11.85 -3.19
N ASP A 52 3.31 12.41 -2.12
CA ASP A 52 3.32 11.76 -0.82
C ASP A 52 1.89 11.49 -0.33
N GLN A 53 1.67 10.30 0.20
CA GLN A 53 0.42 9.91 0.81
C GLN A 53 0.64 9.51 2.27
N ALA A 54 -0.35 9.81 3.11
CA ALA A 54 -0.37 9.38 4.50
C ALA A 54 -1.69 8.69 4.79
N PHE A 55 -1.64 7.55 5.47
CA PHE A 55 -2.79 6.77 5.85
C PHE A 55 -2.79 6.60 7.37
N SER A 56 -3.89 7.00 7.99
CA SER A 56 -4.13 6.78 9.42
C SER A 56 -4.36 5.30 9.72
N GLU A 57 -4.33 4.93 11.00
CA GLU A 57 -4.64 3.57 11.44
C GLU A 57 -6.05 3.11 10.99
N ASP A 58 -7.03 4.00 11.03
CA ASP A 58 -8.40 3.71 10.57
C ASP A 58 -8.44 3.47 9.04
N GLU A 59 -7.71 4.28 8.27
CA GLU A 59 -7.61 4.11 6.82
C GLU A 59 -6.87 2.81 6.46
N ILE A 60 -5.87 2.42 7.24
CA ILE A 60 -5.17 1.14 7.10
C ILE A 60 -6.12 -0.02 7.38
N GLU A 61 -6.94 0.05 8.43
CA GLU A 61 -7.93 -0.98 8.76
C GLU A 61 -8.95 -1.16 7.63
N GLN A 62 -9.45 -0.05 7.09
CA GLN A 62 -10.37 -0.04 5.96
C GLN A 62 -9.70 -0.61 4.71
N ALA A 63 -8.51 -0.14 4.35
CA ALA A 63 -7.76 -0.63 3.20
C ALA A 63 -7.50 -2.14 3.28
N PHE A 64 -7.05 -2.61 4.45
CA PHE A 64 -6.80 -4.03 4.70
C PHE A 64 -8.07 -4.86 4.50
N SER A 65 -9.18 -4.43 5.09
CA SER A 65 -10.47 -5.10 4.98
C SER A 65 -11.00 -5.12 3.54
N SER A 66 -10.78 -4.05 2.77
CA SER A 66 -11.18 -3.97 1.36
C SER A 66 -10.31 -4.82 0.42
N LEU A 67 -9.03 -5.03 0.75
CA LEU A 67 -8.10 -5.81 -0.07
C LEU A 67 -8.21 -7.32 0.15
N LEU A 68 -8.58 -7.78 1.35
CA LEU A 68 -8.67 -9.21 1.68
C LEU A 68 -9.60 -10.01 0.73
N PRO A 69 -10.82 -9.55 0.39
CA PRO A 69 -11.69 -10.29 -0.53
C PRO A 69 -11.08 -10.51 -1.92
N LEU A 70 -10.15 -9.66 -2.36
CA LEU A 70 -9.49 -9.81 -3.66
C LEU A 70 -8.59 -11.05 -3.72
N LEU A 71 -8.11 -11.56 -2.58
CA LEU A 71 -7.33 -12.79 -2.53
C LEU A 71 -8.12 -14.02 -2.99
N LEU A 72 -9.45 -13.96 -2.94
CA LEU A 72 -10.33 -15.06 -3.36
C LEU A 72 -10.60 -15.06 -4.88
N LEU A 73 -10.19 -14.00 -5.58
CA LEU A 73 -10.40 -13.89 -7.01
C LEU A 73 -9.30 -14.63 -7.79
N ASP A 74 -9.64 -15.02 -9.02
CA ASP A 74 -8.65 -15.51 -9.97
C ASP A 74 -7.84 -14.33 -10.56
N LEU A 75 -6.72 -14.05 -9.90
CA LEU A 75 -5.80 -12.97 -10.25
C LEU A 75 -4.59 -13.52 -11.02
N GLN A 76 -4.07 -12.71 -11.94
CA GLN A 76 -2.81 -13.04 -12.60
C GLN A 76 -1.65 -13.05 -11.60
N ALA A 77 -0.57 -13.78 -11.89
CA ALA A 77 0.55 -13.93 -10.98
C ALA A 77 1.11 -12.59 -10.45
N GLY A 78 1.32 -11.60 -11.34
CA GLY A 78 1.80 -10.28 -10.95
C GLY A 78 0.80 -9.48 -10.10
N GLU A 79 -0.50 -9.57 -10.42
CA GLU A 79 -1.57 -8.92 -9.66
C GLU A 79 -1.68 -9.52 -8.24
N ARG A 80 -1.59 -10.85 -8.14
CA ARG A 80 -1.58 -11.57 -6.87
C ARG A 80 -0.36 -11.23 -6.02
N GLN A 81 0.82 -11.19 -6.62
CA GLN A 81 2.07 -10.84 -5.91
C GLN A 81 2.01 -9.41 -5.38
N PHE A 82 1.55 -8.46 -6.21
CA PHE A 82 1.39 -7.07 -5.82
C PHE A 82 0.36 -6.90 -4.69
N LEU A 83 -0.80 -7.57 -4.80
CA LEU A 83 -1.81 -7.59 -3.74
C LEU A 83 -1.26 -8.14 -2.43
N GLN A 84 -0.54 -9.26 -2.47
CA GLN A 84 0.10 -9.85 -1.29
C GLN A 84 1.09 -8.88 -0.65
N LYS A 85 1.92 -8.20 -1.46
CA LYS A 85 2.84 -7.17 -0.98
C LYS A 85 2.10 -6.06 -0.21
N LEU A 86 1.03 -5.51 -0.78
CA LEU A 86 0.22 -4.49 -0.11
C LEU A 86 -0.38 -5.00 1.21
N ILE A 87 -0.92 -6.22 1.20
CA ILE A 87 -1.49 -6.84 2.41
C ILE A 87 -0.42 -7.06 3.47
N SER A 88 0.80 -7.48 3.10
CA SER A 88 1.91 -7.63 4.04
C SER A 88 2.32 -6.30 4.67
N VAL A 89 2.40 -5.22 3.88
CA VAL A 89 2.69 -3.88 4.38
C VAL A 89 1.62 -3.39 5.35
N LEU A 90 0.34 -3.52 4.97
CA LEU A 90 -0.77 -3.13 5.85
C LEU A 90 -0.81 -3.99 7.11
N THR A 91 -0.56 -5.29 7.01
CA THR A 91 -0.46 -6.19 8.18
C THR A 91 0.62 -5.73 9.15
N TYR A 92 1.79 -5.35 8.63
CA TYR A 92 2.87 -4.84 9.46
C TYR A 92 2.50 -3.51 10.14
N ALA A 93 1.90 -2.58 9.40
CA ALA A 93 1.44 -1.30 9.94
C ALA A 93 0.40 -1.48 11.05
N LYS A 94 -0.55 -2.40 10.85
CA LYS A 94 -1.54 -2.79 11.86
C LYS A 94 -0.90 -3.42 13.09
N TRP A 95 0.04 -4.34 12.90
CA TRP A 95 0.76 -4.96 14.01
C TRP A 95 1.54 -3.94 14.84
N LYS A 96 2.11 -2.92 14.20
CA LYS A 96 2.80 -1.81 14.84
C LYS A 96 1.88 -0.75 15.46
N GLN A 97 0.56 -0.79 15.15
CA GLN A 97 -0.39 0.27 15.52
C GLN A 97 0.16 1.64 15.13
N SER A 98 0.47 1.80 13.84
CA SER A 98 1.14 2.98 13.32
C SER A 98 0.61 3.36 11.94
N CYS A 99 0.78 4.62 11.58
CA CYS A 99 0.43 5.14 10.27
C CYS A 99 1.36 4.59 9.18
N LEU A 100 0.86 4.63 7.95
CA LEU A 100 1.59 4.30 6.73
C LEU A 100 1.78 5.59 5.94
N TYR A 101 3.02 5.86 5.57
CA TYR A 101 3.41 6.94 4.69
C TYR A 101 3.93 6.33 3.41
N CYS A 102 3.46 6.84 2.29
CA CYS A 102 4.01 6.52 1.00
C CYS A 102 4.75 7.77 0.49
N VAL A 103 6.07 7.67 0.34
CA VAL A 103 6.95 8.80 0.03
C VAL A 103 7.41 8.67 -1.41
N ALA A 104 7.11 9.67 -2.24
CA ALA A 104 7.61 9.71 -3.60
C ALA A 104 9.10 10.08 -3.62
N ASP A 105 9.85 9.44 -4.52
CA ASP A 105 11.27 9.76 -4.80
C ASP A 105 11.37 10.86 -5.87
#